data_AF-A0AAE0ICK4-F1
#
_entry.id   AF-A0AAE0ICK4-F1
#
_cell.length_a   1.000
_cell.length_b   1.000
_cell.length_c   1.000
_cell.angle_alpha   90.00
_cell.angle_beta   90.00
_cell.angle_gamma   90.00
#
_symmetry.space_group_name_H-M   'P 1'
#
loop_
_entity.id
_entity.type
_entity.pdbx_description
1 polymer ?
#
loop_
_entity_poly.entity_id
_entity_poly.type
_entity_poly.pdbx_seq_one_letter_code
_entity_poly.pdbx_strand_id
1 'polypeptide(L)'
;PLGSRAWVVQERLLATRTIHFGKNQLFWVCRDKIACEAYPKGLPKALIRHIDHPNLATEAAWRNVVTQYSGCKLTKTSDKLVAISGLAKRVAAHKQPHDRYVAGLWSKSIHIDLCWKAIDG
;
A
#
# COMPACT_ATOMS: atom_id res chain seq x y z
N PRO A 1 9.58 -9.59 -12.15
CA PRO A 1 9.42 -9.76 -10.68
C PRO A 1 7.95 -9.61 -10.27
N LEU A 2 7.48 -10.34 -9.26
CA LEU A 2 6.06 -10.32 -8.83
C LEU A 2 5.58 -8.90 -8.47
N GLY A 3 6.42 -8.14 -7.74
CA GLY A 3 6.09 -6.79 -7.26
C GLY A 3 5.90 -5.72 -8.35
N SER A 4 6.17 -6.01 -9.61
CA SER A 4 5.91 -5.06 -10.71
C SER A 4 4.52 -5.19 -11.31
N ARG A 5 3.67 -6.10 -10.84
CA ARG A 5 2.32 -6.32 -11.38
C ARG A 5 1.30 -5.60 -10.52
N ALA A 6 0.42 -4.80 -11.13
CA ALA A 6 -0.47 -3.90 -10.40
C ALA A 6 -1.43 -4.61 -9.40
N TRP A 7 -1.90 -5.82 -9.72
CA TRP A 7 -2.77 -6.60 -8.81
C TRP A 7 -2.03 -7.04 -7.53
N VAL A 8 -0.70 -7.20 -7.56
CA VAL A 8 0.09 -7.58 -6.38
C VAL A 8 0.06 -6.51 -5.30
N VAL A 9 -0.16 -5.25 -5.68
CA VAL A 9 -0.37 -4.16 -4.71
C VAL A 9 -1.61 -4.44 -3.87
N GLN A 10 -2.72 -4.90 -4.47
CA GLN A 10 -3.89 -5.30 -3.70
C GLN A 10 -3.57 -6.45 -2.75
N GLU A 11 -2.91 -7.50 -3.24
CA GLU A 11 -2.59 -8.66 -2.40
C GLU A 11 -1.72 -8.29 -1.19
N ARG A 12 -0.68 -7.49 -1.42
CA ARG A 12 0.25 -7.05 -0.37
C ARG A 12 -0.43 -6.17 0.67
N LEU A 13 -1.25 -5.20 0.23
CA LEU A 13 -1.88 -4.23 1.12
C LEU A 13 -3.12 -4.81 1.81
N LEU A 14 -3.79 -5.78 1.19
CA LEU A 14 -5.01 -6.36 1.73
C LEU A 14 -4.76 -7.53 2.67
N ALA A 15 -3.69 -8.30 2.45
CA ALA A 15 -3.34 -9.46 3.26
C ALA A 15 -3.24 -9.07 4.75
N THR A 16 -3.85 -9.90 5.60
CA THR A 16 -3.75 -9.75 7.05
C THR A 16 -2.42 -10.28 7.59
N ARG A 17 -1.79 -11.17 6.81
CA ARG A 17 -0.63 -11.98 7.15
C ARG A 17 0.12 -12.32 5.86
N THR A 18 1.43 -12.07 5.82
CA THR A 18 2.28 -12.29 4.65
C THR A 18 3.59 -12.95 5.05
N ILE A 19 4.02 -13.95 4.28
CA ILE A 19 5.36 -14.50 4.37
C ILE A 19 6.17 -13.99 3.18
N HIS A 20 7.29 -13.32 3.47
CA HIS A 20 8.26 -12.93 2.46
C HIS A 20 9.43 -13.92 2.47
N PHE A 21 9.67 -14.52 1.31
CA PHE A 21 10.86 -15.35 1.06
C PHE A 21 12.00 -14.43 0.64
N GLY A 22 12.85 -14.06 1.61
CA GLY A 22 14.09 -13.34 1.34
C GLY A 22 15.18 -14.28 0.84
N LYS A 23 16.31 -13.71 0.37
CA LYS A 23 17.45 -14.50 -0.11
C LYS A 23 18.07 -15.38 0.99
N ASN A 24 18.05 -14.91 2.24
CA ASN A 24 18.78 -15.51 3.35
C ASN A 24 17.88 -15.93 4.52
N GLN A 25 16.61 -15.54 4.55
CA GLN A 25 15.68 -15.87 5.63
C GLN A 25 14.23 -15.57 5.25
N LEU A 26 13.31 -16.13 6.02
CA LEU A 26 11.88 -15.84 5.98
C LEU A 26 11.51 -14.64 6.87
N PHE A 27 10.59 -13.81 6.38
CA PHE A 27 9.95 -12.77 7.17
C PHE A 27 8.45 -13.00 7.23
N TRP A 28 7.92 -13.09 8.44
CA TRP A 28 6.50 -13.05 8.72
C TRP A 28 6.06 -11.62 9.03
N VAL A 29 5.05 -11.13 8.33
CA VAL A 29 4.47 -9.80 8.55
C VAL A 29 2.98 -9.96 8.86
N CYS A 30 2.51 -9.33 9.93
CA CYS A 30 1.09 -9.10 10.18
C CYS A 30 0.89 -7.68 10.73
N ARG A 31 -0.38 -7.29 10.92
CA ARG A 31 -0.75 -5.91 11.32
C ARG A 31 0.00 -5.36 12.54
N ASP A 32 0.37 -6.23 13.48
CA ASP A 32 0.97 -5.82 14.75
C ASP A 32 2.47 -6.06 14.85
N LYS A 33 3.03 -6.96 14.03
CA LYS A 33 4.44 -7.38 14.17
C LYS A 33 5.04 -7.89 12.88
N ILE A 34 6.35 -7.72 12.81
CA ILE A 34 7.22 -8.36 11.82
C ILE A 34 8.14 -9.28 12.59
N ALA A 35 8.25 -10.54 12.19
CA ALA A 35 9.12 -11.54 12.80
C ALA A 35 9.94 -12.23 11.72
N CYS A 36 11.09 -12.77 12.12
CA CYS A 36 11.93 -13.60 11.26
C CYS A 36 12.62 -14.68 12.09
N GLU A 37 13.43 -15.50 11.44
CA GLU A 37 14.16 -16.61 12.09
C GLU A 37 15.03 -16.14 13.27
N ALA A 38 15.69 -14.98 13.13
CA ALA A 38 16.50 -14.40 14.20
C ALA A 38 15.68 -13.73 15.32
N TYR A 39 14.45 -13.32 15.03
CA TYR A 39 13.56 -12.60 15.95
C TYR A 39 12.16 -13.22 15.93
N PRO A 40 11.98 -14.44 16.46
CA PRO A 40 10.73 -15.21 16.34
C PRO A 40 9.56 -14.54 17.08
N LYS A 41 9.84 -13.74 18.11
CA LYS A 41 8.83 -12.99 18.86
C LYS A 41 8.51 -11.61 18.26
N GLY A 42 9.28 -11.17 17.27
CA GLY A 42 9.12 -9.88 16.61
C GLY A 42 10.42 -9.06 16.59
N LEU A 43 10.59 -8.27 15.54
CA LEU A 43 11.71 -7.35 15.37
C LEU A 43 11.66 -6.23 16.42
N PRO A 44 12.83 -5.80 16.94
CA PRO A 44 12.95 -4.55 17.68
C PRO A 44 12.35 -3.38 16.91
N LYS A 45 11.63 -2.46 17.58
CA LYS A 45 10.98 -1.30 16.95
C LYS A 45 11.94 -0.45 16.10
N ALA A 46 13.21 -0.36 16.49
CA ALA A 46 14.24 0.33 15.73
C ALA A 46 14.43 -0.24 14.32
N LEU A 47 14.27 -1.56 14.14
CA LEU A 47 14.41 -2.24 12.84
C LEU A 47 13.13 -2.21 12.00
N ILE A 48 11.95 -2.06 12.64
CA ILE A 48 10.66 -2.03 11.94
C ILE A 48 10.53 -0.81 11.02
N ARG A 49 11.15 0.32 11.37
CA ARG A 49 11.10 1.56 10.54
C ARG A 49 11.62 1.38 9.12
N HIS A 50 12.44 0.35 8.88
CA HIS A 50 13.00 0.05 7.56
C HIS A 50 12.12 -0.90 6.74
N ILE A 51 11.08 -1.47 7.33
CA ILE A 51 10.21 -2.43 6.65
C ILE A 51 8.87 -1.74 6.43
N ASP A 52 8.62 -1.44 5.16
CA ASP A 52 7.45 -0.73 4.67
C ASP A 52 6.18 -1.56 4.95
N HIS A 53 5.62 -1.39 6.15
CA HIS A 53 4.31 -1.92 6.50
C HIS A 53 3.27 -0.91 6.05
N PRO A 54 2.39 -1.28 5.11
CA PRO A 54 1.34 -0.38 4.68
C PRO A 54 0.32 -0.18 5.80
N ASN A 55 0.36 0.97 6.46
CA ASN A 55 -0.70 1.40 7.36
C ASN A 55 -1.73 2.21 6.56
N LEU A 56 -2.82 1.54 6.19
CA LEU A 56 -3.93 2.16 5.44
C LEU A 56 -4.78 3.14 6.27
N ALA A 57 -4.49 3.28 7.58
CA ALA A 57 -5.21 4.18 8.48
C ALA A 57 -4.62 5.60 8.56
N THR A 58 -3.55 5.90 7.83
CA THR A 58 -2.93 7.23 7.83
C THR A 58 -3.53 8.13 6.76
N GLU A 59 -3.55 9.45 6.99
CA GLU A 59 -4.02 10.42 5.98
C GLU A 59 -3.24 10.33 4.66
N ALA A 60 -1.94 10.04 4.74
CA ALA A 60 -1.05 9.87 3.60
C ALA A 60 -1.18 8.49 2.91
N ALA A 61 -1.91 7.54 3.51
CA ALA A 61 -1.98 6.16 3.02
C ALA A 61 -2.39 6.08 1.55
N TRP A 62 -3.39 6.86 1.14
CA TRP A 62 -3.87 6.83 -0.23
C TRP A 62 -2.80 7.21 -1.25
N ARG A 63 -2.01 8.25 -0.98
CA ARG A 63 -0.94 8.69 -1.89
C ARG A 63 0.14 7.62 -2.01
N ASN A 64 0.47 6.93 -0.92
CA ASN A 64 1.41 5.81 -0.97
C ASN A 64 0.86 4.65 -1.83
N VAL A 65 -0.44 4.34 -1.71
CA VAL A 65 -1.09 3.35 -2.57
C VAL A 65 -1.02 3.77 -4.04
N VAL A 66 -1.36 5.01 -4.36
CA VAL A 66 -1.34 5.53 -5.73
C VAL A 66 0.09 5.50 -6.29
N THR A 67 1.10 5.92 -5.54
CA THR A 67 2.52 5.87 -5.96
C THR A 67 3.00 4.45 -6.25
N GLN A 68 2.69 3.49 -5.36
CA GLN A 68 3.08 2.09 -5.60
C GLN A 68 2.33 1.49 -6.79
N TYR A 69 1.04 1.80 -6.93
CA TYR A 69 0.22 1.27 -8.00
C TYR A 69 0.56 1.86 -9.37
N SER A 70 0.85 3.16 -9.45
CA SER A 70 1.20 3.84 -10.71
C SER A 70 2.55 3.39 -11.27
N GLY A 71 3.49 2.99 -10.41
CA GLY A 71 4.76 2.39 -10.80
C GLY A 71 4.67 0.93 -11.27
N CYS A 72 3.49 0.30 -11.17
CA CYS A 72 3.30 -1.08 -11.60
C CYS A 72 2.94 -1.18 -13.09
N LYS A 73 3.32 -2.30 -13.71
CA LYS A 73 2.88 -2.69 -15.05
C LYS A 73 1.42 -3.11 -14.99
N LEU A 74 0.61 -2.43 -15.80
CA LEU A 74 -0.82 -2.68 -15.95
C LEU A 74 -1.08 -3.44 -17.24
N THR A 75 -1.70 -4.62 -17.13
CA THR A 75 -2.07 -5.42 -18.29
C THR A 75 -3.25 -4.80 -19.06
N LYS A 76 -4.21 -4.21 -18.34
CA LYS A 76 -5.34 -3.45 -18.90
C LYS A 76 -5.41 -2.08 -18.25
N THR A 77 -5.11 -1.04 -19.02
CA THR A 77 -5.04 0.34 -18.54
C THR A 77 -6.41 0.98 -18.33
N SER A 78 -7.46 0.48 -18.97
CA SER A 78 -8.85 0.89 -18.76
C SER A 78 -9.33 0.62 -17.34
N ASP A 79 -8.82 -0.46 -16.73
CA ASP A 79 -9.38 -1.00 -15.49
C ASP A 79 -8.68 -0.45 -14.24
N LYS A 80 -7.74 0.50 -14.40
CA LYS A 80 -6.87 1.04 -13.33
C LYS A 80 -7.66 1.42 -12.07
N LEU A 81 -8.69 2.25 -12.22
CA LEU A 81 -9.45 2.77 -11.09
C LEU A 81 -10.31 1.69 -10.42
N VAL A 82 -10.94 0.83 -11.21
CA VAL A 82 -11.72 -0.31 -10.72
C VAL A 82 -10.82 -1.26 -9.93
N ALA A 83 -9.63 -1.53 -10.46
CA ALA A 83 -8.62 -2.42 -9.89
C ALA A 83 -7.93 -1.87 -8.63
N ILE A 84 -8.21 -0.65 -8.18
CA ILE A 84 -7.75 -0.15 -6.85
C ILE A 84 -8.90 0.27 -5.94
N SER A 85 -10.15 0.16 -6.41
CA SER A 85 -11.33 0.59 -5.66
C SER A 85 -11.50 -0.16 -4.33
N GLY A 86 -11.08 -1.43 -4.24
CA GLY A 86 -11.09 -2.20 -2.99
C GLY A 86 -10.16 -1.61 -1.92
N LEU A 87 -9.01 -1.07 -2.33
CA LEU A 87 -8.09 -0.35 -1.45
C LEU A 87 -8.64 1.01 -1.07
N ALA A 88 -9.25 1.72 -2.03
CA ALA A 88 -9.91 3.00 -1.77
C ALA A 88 -10.98 2.86 -0.68
N LYS A 89 -11.80 1.79 -0.72
CA LYS A 89 -12.81 1.51 0.33
C LYS A 89 -12.20 1.33 1.73
N ARG A 90 -11.04 0.68 1.84
CA ARG A 90 -10.36 0.50 3.14
C ARG A 90 -9.76 1.81 3.67
N VAL A 91 -9.24 2.65 2.79
CA VAL A 91 -8.76 3.98 3.19
C VAL A 91 -9.93 4.89 3.55
N ALA A 92 -11.06 4.80 2.83
CA ALA A 92 -12.27 5.56 3.11
C ALA A 92 -12.77 5.38 4.56
N ALA A 93 -12.61 4.18 5.12
CA ALA A 93 -13.00 3.88 6.51
C ALA A 93 -12.23 4.72 7.56
N HIS A 94 -11.13 5.36 7.17
CA HIS A 94 -10.31 6.21 8.02
C HIS A 94 -10.32 7.68 7.58
N LYS A 95 -11.14 8.03 6.57
CA LYS A 95 -11.30 9.40 6.08
C LYS A 95 -12.42 10.11 6.82
N GLN A 96 -12.37 11.44 6.76
CA GLN A 96 -13.40 12.27 7.37
C GLN A 96 -14.79 11.98 6.77
N PRO A 97 -15.87 12.19 7.54
CA PRO A 97 -17.23 12.19 7.00
C PRO A 97 -17.32 13.11 5.78
N HIS A 98 -18.07 12.64 4.77
CA HIS A 98 -18.29 13.33 3.48
C HIS A 98 -17.06 13.54 2.60
N ASP A 99 -15.89 12.95 2.90
CA ASP A 99 -14.78 12.98 1.95
C ASP A 99 -15.03 12.00 0.80
N ARG A 100 -15.50 12.53 -0.33
CA ARG A 100 -15.92 11.75 -1.47
C ARG A 100 -14.72 11.25 -2.27
N TYR A 101 -14.75 9.97 -2.63
CA TYR A 101 -13.83 9.40 -3.61
C TYR A 101 -14.25 9.79 -5.02
N VAL A 102 -13.40 10.54 -5.74
CA VAL A 102 -13.68 11.07 -7.07
C VAL A 102 -12.54 10.71 -8.00
N ALA A 103 -12.80 9.82 -8.96
CA ALA A 103 -11.86 9.45 -10.03
C ALA A 103 -10.44 9.05 -9.56
N GLY A 104 -10.30 8.45 -8.37
CA GLY A 104 -8.98 8.10 -7.83
C GLY A 104 -8.43 9.08 -6.78
N LEU A 105 -9.16 10.13 -6.43
CA LEU A 105 -8.76 11.19 -5.50
C LEU A 105 -9.79 11.38 -4.39
N TRP A 106 -9.44 12.11 -3.34
CA TRP A 106 -10.35 12.46 -2.25
C TRP A 106 -10.75 13.94 -2.35
N SER A 107 -12.04 14.23 -2.29
CA SER A 107 -12.59 15.58 -2.50
C SER A 107 -11.98 16.64 -1.59
N LYS A 108 -11.70 16.32 -0.32
CA LYS A 108 -11.15 17.29 0.64
C LYS A 108 -9.66 17.56 0.43
N SER A 109 -8.92 16.60 -0.11
CA SER A 109 -7.48 16.74 -0.42
C SER A 109 -7.18 16.89 -1.91
N ILE A 110 -8.20 17.10 -2.75
CA ILE A 110 -8.04 17.10 -4.21
C ILE A 110 -7.01 18.11 -4.69
N HIS A 111 -6.95 19.28 -4.04
CA HIS A 111 -5.96 20.33 -4.34
C HIS A 111 -4.52 19.87 -4.12
N ILE A 112 -4.27 18.99 -3.14
CA ILE A 112 -2.94 18.38 -2.91
C ILE A 112 -2.73 17.21 -3.87
N ASP A 113 -3.76 16.38 -4.06
CA ASP A 113 -3.62 15.14 -4.83
C ASP A 113 -3.47 15.42 -6.35
N LEU A 114 -3.87 16.61 -6.82
CA LEU A 114 -3.60 17.12 -8.17
C LEU A 114 -2.15 17.61 -8.37
N CYS A 115 -1.38 17.85 -7.31
CA CYS A 115 0.03 18.25 -7.38
C CYS A 115 0.98 17.05 -7.58
N TRP A 116 0.53 16.01 -8.27
CA TRP A 116 1.34 14.84 -8.56
C TRP A 116 2.47 15.21 -9.53
N LYS A 117 3.62 14.56 -9.35
CA LYS A 117 4.75 14.64 -10.27
C LYS A 117 5.00 13.26 -10.85
N ALA A 118 5.37 13.22 -12.13
CA ALA A 118 5.97 12.02 -12.68
C ALA A 118 7.28 11.75 -11.93
N ILE A 119 7.50 10.49 -11.56
CA ILE A 119 8.81 10.07 -11.08
C ILE A 119 9.56 9.69 -12.35
N ASP A 120 10.54 10.51 -12.74
CA ASP A 120 11.45 10.15 -13.84
C ASP A 120 12.20 8.87 -13.44
N GLY A 121 12.18 7.89 -14.35
CA GLY A 121 12.71 6.54 -14.13
C GLY A 121 14.19 6.39 -14.41
#